data_AF-A0A967SFF0-F1
#
_entry.id   AF-A0A967SFF0-F1
#
_cell.length_a   1.000
_cell.length_b   1.000
_cell.length_c   1.000
_cell.angle_alpha   90.00
_cell.angle_beta   90.00
_cell.angle_gamma   90.00
#
_symmetry.space_group_name_H-M   'P 1'
#
loop_
_entity.id
_entity.type
_entity.pdbx_description
1 polymer ?
#
loop_
_entity_poly.entity_id
_entity_poly.type
_entity_poly.pdbx_seq_one_letter_code
_entity_poly.pdbx_strand_id
1 'polypeptide(L)'
;MNSLWTPGGEHPVDRTPPPGSGPGEPADPTPPPADPSLDDEIAAALPEGVTLDDLSPEERARAEAMIKEMAAARERLLATPAVNVVANHAMGLYELAALHLSQQTPDFAQATVAIDALGALVEKMSGRLGEAEATLHQALEQIRMAFVQLKNHQPDGDQPDGDDEGDPAPTG
;
A
#
# COMPACT_ATOMS: atom_id res chain seq x y z
N MET A 1 8.47 -1.98 -0.87
CA MET A 1 8.40 -3.07 0.13
C MET A 1 6.92 -3.35 0.34
N ASN A 2 6.40 -4.47 -0.16
CA ASN A 2 4.96 -4.77 -0.14
C ASN A 2 4.77 -6.11 0.59
N SER A 3 4.73 -6.05 1.91
CA SER A 3 4.43 -7.22 2.74
C SER A 3 2.91 -7.38 2.83
N LEU A 4 2.38 -8.49 2.31
CA LEU A 4 1.01 -8.90 2.59
C LEU A 4 0.99 -9.48 4.01
N TRP A 5 0.29 -8.82 4.92
CA TRP A 5 0.10 -9.36 6.26
C TRP A 5 -0.95 -10.48 6.19
N THR A 6 -0.50 -11.72 6.37
CA THR A 6 -1.38 -12.87 6.62
C THR A 6 -1.44 -13.16 8.12
N PRO A 7 -2.62 -13.41 8.72
CA PRO A 7 -2.77 -13.64 10.16
C PRO A 7 -1.90 -14.76 10.77
N GLY A 8 -1.27 -15.62 9.96
CA GLY A 8 -0.39 -16.71 10.38
C GLY A 8 1.13 -16.45 10.27
N GLY A 9 1.58 -15.23 9.96
CA GLY A 9 3.00 -14.89 9.78
C GLY A 9 3.42 -14.69 8.32
N GLU A 10 4.57 -14.04 8.10
CA GLU A 10 5.10 -13.67 6.78
C GLU A 10 5.52 -14.91 5.98
N HIS A 11 5.01 -15.05 4.75
CA HIS A 11 5.49 -16.05 3.79
C HIS A 11 6.42 -15.38 2.76
N PRO A 12 7.74 -15.66 2.78
CA PRO A 12 8.64 -15.22 1.70
C PRO A 12 8.26 -15.91 0.39
N VAL A 13 8.15 -15.13 -0.69
CA VAL A 13 8.07 -15.66 -2.06
C VAL A 13 9.48 -15.76 -2.64
N ASP A 14 10.06 -16.96 -2.59
CA ASP A 14 11.33 -17.26 -3.26
C ASP A 14 11.15 -17.24 -4.79
N ARG A 15 11.75 -16.24 -5.45
CA ARG A 15 11.98 -16.29 -6.90
C ARG A 15 13.30 -17.01 -7.16
N THR A 16 13.29 -18.34 -7.09
CA THR A 16 14.42 -19.15 -7.54
C THR A 16 14.24 -19.49 -9.02
N PRO A 17 15.14 -19.07 -9.93
CA PRO A 17 15.13 -19.56 -11.31
C PRO A 17 15.65 -21.02 -11.32
N PRO A 18 15.05 -21.94 -12.11
CA PRO A 18 15.58 -23.28 -12.24
C PRO A 18 16.91 -23.28 -13.02
N PRO A 19 17.94 -24.03 -12.59
CA PRO A 19 19.18 -24.15 -13.33
C PRO A 19 19.12 -25.32 -14.32
N GLY A 20 19.59 -25.07 -15.55
CA GLY A 20 20.10 -26.11 -16.44
C GLY A 20 19.29 -26.34 -17.72
N SER A 21 19.81 -25.84 -18.84
CA SER A 21 19.78 -26.52 -20.13
C SER A 21 20.95 -26.02 -20.97
N GLY A 22 21.84 -26.94 -21.33
CA GLY A 22 22.99 -26.71 -22.21
C GLY A 22 22.59 -26.51 -23.68
N PRO A 23 23.57 -26.29 -24.58
CA PRO A 23 23.36 -25.59 -25.84
C PRO A 23 22.88 -26.52 -26.97
N GLY A 24 21.74 -26.17 -27.57
CA GLY A 24 21.31 -26.63 -28.89
C GLY A 24 20.90 -25.40 -29.73
N GLU A 25 21.58 -25.20 -30.86
CA GLU A 25 21.29 -24.15 -31.85
C GLU A 25 20.03 -24.48 -32.69
N PRO A 26 19.44 -23.52 -33.43
CA PRO A 26 18.06 -23.11 -33.25
C PRO A 26 17.15 -23.73 -34.33
N ALA A 27 16.02 -24.31 -33.90
CA ALA A 27 14.85 -24.31 -34.74
C ALA A 27 14.16 -22.97 -34.50
N ASP A 28 14.04 -22.12 -35.52
CA ASP A 28 13.21 -20.92 -35.47
C ASP A 28 11.80 -21.36 -35.04
N PRO A 29 11.36 -21.05 -33.81
CA PRO A 29 9.99 -21.33 -33.45
C PRO A 29 9.16 -20.27 -34.17
N THR A 30 8.42 -20.67 -35.20
CA THR A 30 7.28 -19.87 -35.66
C THR A 30 6.48 -19.49 -34.41
N PRO A 31 6.38 -18.20 -34.05
CA PRO A 31 5.66 -17.82 -32.85
C PRO A 31 4.23 -18.36 -32.98
N PRO A 32 3.68 -18.94 -31.89
CA PRO A 32 2.28 -19.33 -31.90
C PRO A 32 1.44 -18.11 -32.30
N PRO A 33 0.34 -18.29 -33.06
CA PRO A 33 -0.51 -17.17 -33.43
C PRO A 33 -0.95 -16.45 -32.15
N ALA A 34 -0.80 -15.13 -32.16
CA ALA A 34 -1.16 -14.29 -31.03
C ALA A 34 -2.66 -14.43 -30.71
N ASP A 35 -3.00 -14.41 -29.42
CA ASP A 35 -4.38 -14.29 -29.00
C ASP A 35 -4.87 -12.89 -29.37
N PRO A 36 -5.90 -12.72 -30.20
CA PRO A 36 -6.36 -11.41 -30.67
C PRO A 36 -6.78 -10.50 -29.50
N SER A 37 -7.17 -11.06 -28.35
CA SER A 37 -7.46 -10.27 -27.15
C SER A 37 -6.19 -9.67 -26.51
N LEU A 38 -5.05 -10.34 -26.63
CA LEU A 38 -3.78 -9.92 -26.05
C LEU A 38 -3.11 -8.82 -26.90
N ASP A 39 -3.20 -8.92 -28.23
CA ASP A 39 -2.67 -7.88 -29.13
C ASP A 39 -3.40 -6.54 -28.96
N ASP A 40 -4.72 -6.58 -28.78
CA ASP A 40 -5.53 -5.40 -28.45
C ASP A 40 -5.13 -4.79 -27.09
N GLU A 41 -4.87 -5.62 -26.08
CA GLU A 41 -4.41 -5.17 -24.77
C GLU A 41 -3.00 -4.56 -24.82
N ILE A 42 -2.09 -5.12 -25.62
CA ILE A 42 -0.75 -4.55 -25.86
C ILE A 42 -0.89 -3.21 -26.56
N ALA A 43 -1.66 -3.15 -27.64
CA ALA A 43 -1.91 -1.92 -28.37
C ALA A 43 -2.51 -0.81 -27.49
N ALA A 44 -3.41 -1.16 -26.58
CA ALA A 44 -4.00 -0.21 -25.63
C ALA A 44 -3.02 0.28 -24.55
N ALA A 45 -1.97 -0.48 -24.25
CA ALA A 45 -0.94 -0.11 -23.29
C ALA A 45 0.21 0.73 -23.89
N LEU A 46 0.25 0.86 -25.22
CA LEU A 46 1.27 1.62 -25.93
C LEU A 46 1.01 3.14 -25.91
N PRO A 47 2.06 3.97 -26.02
CA PRO A 47 1.92 5.42 -26.19
C PRO A 47 1.14 5.77 -27.47
N GLU A 48 0.44 6.90 -27.46
CA GLU A 48 -0.28 7.38 -28.65
C GLU A 48 0.65 7.50 -29.86
N GLY A 49 0.25 6.90 -30.98
CA GLY A 49 0.99 6.92 -32.23
C GLY A 49 2.02 5.80 -32.39
N VAL A 50 2.18 4.91 -31.41
CA VAL A 50 2.97 3.67 -31.54
C VAL A 50 2.02 2.51 -31.77
N THR A 51 2.25 1.73 -32.82
CA THR A 51 1.48 0.52 -33.13
C THR A 51 2.24 -0.73 -32.73
N LEU A 52 1.54 -1.86 -32.64
CA LEU A 52 2.15 -3.15 -32.32
C LEU A 52 3.24 -3.55 -33.34
N ASP A 53 3.07 -3.14 -34.60
CA ASP A 53 4.01 -3.40 -35.70
C ASP A 53 5.30 -2.58 -35.59
N ASP A 54 5.29 -1.47 -34.84
CA ASP A 54 6.45 -0.62 -34.60
C ASP A 54 7.38 -1.20 -33.51
N LEU A 55 6.95 -2.22 -32.77
CA LEU A 55 7.74 -2.85 -31.71
C LEU A 55 8.73 -3.87 -32.28
N SER A 56 9.96 -3.87 -31.75
CA SER A 56 10.86 -5.01 -31.98
C SER A 56 10.31 -6.31 -31.37
N PRO A 57 10.73 -7.49 -31.85
CA PRO A 57 10.27 -8.76 -31.30
C PRO A 57 10.52 -8.89 -29.78
N GLU A 58 11.61 -8.33 -29.28
CA GLU A 58 11.95 -8.34 -27.86
C GLU A 58 11.03 -7.41 -27.04
N GLU A 59 10.73 -6.21 -27.55
CA GLU A 59 9.81 -5.27 -26.91
C GLU A 59 8.39 -5.83 -26.86
N ARG A 60 7.94 -6.47 -27.96
CA ARG A 60 6.66 -7.15 -28.02
C ARG A 60 6.58 -8.29 -26.99
N ALA A 61 7.62 -9.12 -26.89
CA ALA A 61 7.67 -10.20 -25.90
C ALA A 61 7.65 -9.69 -24.45
N ARG A 62 8.32 -8.57 -24.15
CA ARG A 62 8.27 -7.93 -22.83
C ARG A 62 6.89 -7.37 -22.51
N ALA A 63 6.24 -6.70 -23.48
CA ALA A 63 4.90 -6.17 -23.32
C ALA A 63 3.87 -7.30 -23.06
N GLU A 64 3.95 -8.38 -23.84
CA GLU A 64 3.15 -9.59 -23.61
C GLU A 64 3.34 -10.16 -22.21
N ALA A 65 4.59 -10.29 -21.74
CA ALA A 65 4.89 -10.85 -20.43
C ALA A 65 4.31 -9.99 -19.30
N MET A 66 4.43 -8.66 -19.41
CA MET A 66 3.87 -7.73 -18.43
C MET A 66 2.34 -7.83 -18.36
N ILE A 67 1.66 -7.90 -19.52
CA ILE A 67 0.20 -8.02 -19.56
C ILE A 67 -0.26 -9.35 -18.98
N LYS A 68 0.40 -10.45 -19.33
CA LYS A 68 0.13 -11.77 -18.73
C LYS A 68 0.32 -11.73 -17.20
N GLU A 69 1.36 -11.06 -16.70
CA GLU A 69 1.57 -10.90 -15.26
C GLU A 69 0.43 -10.10 -14.59
N MET A 70 0.01 -8.98 -15.21
CA MET A 70 -1.10 -8.17 -14.71
C MET A 70 -2.43 -8.92 -14.73
N ALA A 71 -2.72 -9.65 -15.81
CA ALA A 71 -3.91 -10.49 -15.93
C ALA A 71 -3.93 -11.58 -14.84
N ALA A 72 -2.81 -12.28 -14.65
CA ALA A 72 -2.68 -13.28 -13.60
C ALA A 72 -2.78 -12.67 -12.18
N ALA A 73 -2.32 -11.43 -11.97
CA ALA A 73 -2.51 -10.73 -10.71
C ALA A 73 -3.99 -10.37 -10.47
N ARG A 74 -4.70 -9.90 -11.51
CA ARG A 74 -6.13 -9.61 -11.46
C ARG A 74 -6.96 -10.85 -11.15
N GLU A 75 -6.66 -11.98 -11.80
CA GLU A 75 -7.35 -13.24 -11.55
C GLU A 75 -7.17 -13.70 -10.10
N ARG A 76 -5.95 -13.62 -9.56
CA ARG A 76 -5.67 -13.91 -8.15
C ARG A 76 -6.46 -13.01 -7.20
N LEU A 77 -6.59 -11.72 -7.51
CA LEU A 77 -7.41 -10.79 -6.72
C LEU A 77 -8.89 -11.16 -6.76
N LEU A 78 -9.43 -11.52 -7.92
CA LEU A 78 -10.83 -11.96 -8.06
C LEU A 78 -11.11 -13.27 -7.35
N ALA A 79 -10.12 -14.17 -7.27
CA ALA A 79 -10.23 -15.41 -6.51
C ALA A 79 -10.16 -15.21 -4.98
N THR A 80 -9.67 -14.06 -4.53
CA THR A 80 -9.53 -13.76 -3.10
C THR A 80 -10.85 -13.18 -2.56
N PRO A 81 -11.40 -13.69 -1.43
CA PRO A 81 -12.56 -13.07 -0.81
C PRO A 81 -12.31 -11.59 -0.52
N ALA A 82 -13.22 -10.72 -0.98
CA ALA A 82 -13.07 -9.27 -0.85
C ALA A 82 -12.82 -8.82 0.60
N VAL A 83 -13.42 -9.51 1.57
CA VAL A 83 -13.22 -9.25 3.00
C VAL A 83 -11.76 -9.40 3.44
N ASN A 84 -11.02 -10.35 2.86
CA ASN A 84 -9.60 -10.55 3.20
C ASN A 84 -8.74 -9.41 2.64
N VAL A 85 -9.06 -8.96 1.42
CA VAL A 85 -8.38 -7.81 0.80
C VAL A 85 -8.65 -6.53 1.59
N VAL A 86 -9.91 -6.32 1.99
CA VAL A 86 -10.33 -5.18 2.82
C VAL A 86 -9.67 -5.22 4.20
N ALA A 87 -9.60 -6.38 4.85
CA ALA A 87 -8.91 -6.54 6.13
C ALA A 87 -7.41 -6.24 6.03
N ASN A 88 -6.75 -6.70 4.95
CA ASN A 88 -5.36 -6.34 4.66
C ASN A 88 -5.18 -4.82 4.47
N HIS A 89 -6.10 -4.15 3.77
CA HIS A 89 -6.06 -2.69 3.64
C HIS A 89 -6.30 -1.97 4.97
N ALA A 90 -7.21 -2.46 5.82
CA ALA A 90 -7.43 -1.92 7.15
C ALA A 90 -6.15 -2.02 8.00
N MET A 91 -5.44 -3.14 7.95
CA MET A 91 -4.15 -3.26 8.62
C MET A 91 -3.11 -2.29 8.05
N GLY A 92 -3.08 -2.09 6.73
CA GLY A 92 -2.21 -1.09 6.10
C GLY A 92 -2.50 0.36 6.57
N LEU A 93 -3.78 0.70 6.84
CA LEU A 93 -4.15 2.00 7.42
C LEU A 93 -3.64 2.15 8.87
N TYR A 94 -3.72 1.07 9.66
CA TYR A 94 -3.13 1.03 10.99
C TYR A 94 -1.60 1.26 10.93
N GLU A 95 -0.90 0.54 10.06
CA GLU A 95 0.56 0.65 9.90
C GLU A 95 0.96 2.06 9.45
N LEU A 96 0.21 2.65 8.53
CA LEU A 96 0.44 4.02 8.09
C LEU A 96 0.30 5.02 9.25
N ALA A 97 -0.74 4.88 10.08
CA ALA A 97 -0.90 5.70 11.28
C ALA A 97 0.28 5.51 12.26
N ALA A 98 0.68 4.27 12.51
CA ALA A 98 1.80 3.94 13.39
C ALA A 98 3.13 4.52 12.88
N LEU A 99 3.36 4.49 11.56
CA LEU A 99 4.55 5.08 10.93
C LEU A 99 4.60 6.60 11.14
N HIS A 100 3.48 7.31 11.01
CA HIS A 100 3.43 8.76 11.29
C HIS A 100 3.61 9.11 12.77
N LEU A 101 3.09 8.27 13.67
CA LEU A 101 3.24 8.47 15.12
C LEU A 101 4.63 8.10 15.66
N SER A 102 5.35 7.20 15.00
CA SER A 102 6.68 6.72 15.43
C SER A 102 7.85 7.60 14.98
N GLN A 103 7.58 8.68 14.25
CA GLN A 103 8.61 9.64 13.86
C GLN A 103 9.24 10.33 15.07
N GLN A 104 10.47 10.86 14.91
CA GLN A 104 11.16 11.63 15.96
C GLN A 104 10.29 12.80 16.48
N THR A 105 9.57 13.45 15.56
CA THR A 105 8.48 14.38 15.87
C THR A 105 7.21 13.78 15.27
N PRO A 106 6.26 13.27 16.08
CA PRO A 106 5.06 12.63 15.56
C PRO A 106 4.24 13.57 14.66
N ASP A 107 3.86 13.10 13.48
CA ASP A 107 2.97 13.83 12.57
C ASP A 107 1.51 13.46 12.88
N PHE A 108 0.91 14.18 13.82
CA PHE A 108 -0.47 13.94 14.25
C PHE A 108 -1.47 14.20 13.14
N ALA A 109 -1.22 15.16 12.24
CA ALA A 109 -2.17 15.48 11.17
C ALA A 109 -2.27 14.33 10.16
N GLN A 110 -1.13 13.78 9.73
CA GLN A 110 -1.11 12.62 8.83
C GLN A 110 -1.60 11.34 9.54
N ALA A 111 -1.23 11.14 10.81
CA ALA A 111 -1.74 10.02 11.59
C ALA A 111 -3.27 10.06 11.73
N THR A 112 -3.87 11.24 11.92
CA THR A 112 -5.34 11.41 11.99
C THR A 112 -6.02 10.93 10.70
N VAL A 113 -5.49 11.27 9.52
CA VAL A 113 -6.08 10.81 8.25
C VAL A 113 -6.16 9.29 8.20
N ALA A 114 -5.08 8.60 8.58
CA ALA A 114 -5.02 7.15 8.58
C ALA A 114 -5.92 6.51 9.66
N ILE A 115 -5.94 7.07 10.87
CA ILE A 115 -6.79 6.61 11.99
C ILE A 115 -8.28 6.78 11.66
N ASP A 116 -8.67 7.90 11.06
CA ASP A 116 -10.05 8.18 10.69
C ASP A 116 -10.51 7.27 9.55
N ALA A 117 -9.64 7.03 8.55
CA ALA A 117 -9.93 6.07 7.48
C ALA A 117 -10.11 4.65 8.03
N LEU A 118 -9.23 4.21 8.94
CA LEU A 118 -9.35 2.93 9.62
C LEU A 118 -10.66 2.85 10.42
N GLY A 119 -10.97 3.90 11.20
CA GLY A 119 -12.19 3.99 11.98
C GLY A 119 -13.44 3.90 11.12
N ALA A 120 -13.50 4.69 10.04
CA ALA A 120 -14.62 4.67 9.11
C ALA A 120 -14.84 3.27 8.50
N LEU A 121 -13.77 2.57 8.13
CA LEU A 121 -13.85 1.21 7.60
C LEU A 121 -14.36 0.23 8.66
N VAL A 122 -13.68 0.17 9.82
CA VAL A 122 -13.97 -0.82 10.87
C VAL A 122 -15.37 -0.63 11.46
N GLU A 123 -15.74 0.61 11.76
CA GLU A 123 -17.04 0.92 12.38
C GLU A 123 -18.21 0.73 11.40
N LYS A 124 -18.05 1.09 10.11
CA LYS A 124 -19.13 0.90 9.11
C LYS A 124 -19.26 -0.54 8.63
N MET A 125 -18.21 -1.34 8.75
CA MET A 125 -18.19 -2.74 8.32
C MET A 125 -18.38 -3.74 9.46
N SER A 126 -18.81 -3.30 10.65
CA SER A 126 -19.09 -4.20 11.77
C SER A 126 -20.10 -5.30 11.38
N GLY A 127 -19.80 -6.53 11.80
CA GLY A 127 -20.47 -7.78 11.43
C GLY A 127 -20.10 -8.33 10.05
N ARG A 128 -19.22 -7.67 9.29
CA ARG A 128 -18.89 -8.02 7.89
C ARG A 128 -17.40 -8.21 7.63
N LEU A 129 -16.55 -8.06 8.63
CA LEU A 129 -15.09 -8.18 8.50
C LEU A 129 -14.56 -9.61 8.74
N GLY A 130 -15.46 -10.56 8.99
CA GLY A 130 -15.12 -11.96 9.17
C GLY A 130 -14.23 -12.18 10.39
N GLU A 131 -13.28 -13.11 10.29
CA GLU A 131 -12.41 -13.49 11.40
C GLU A 131 -11.51 -12.34 11.89
N ALA A 132 -11.18 -11.38 11.00
CA ALA A 132 -10.31 -10.26 11.33
C ALA A 132 -11.00 -9.17 12.16
N GLU A 133 -12.33 -9.17 12.28
CA GLU A 133 -13.10 -8.07 12.86
C GLU A 133 -12.64 -7.69 14.27
N ALA A 134 -12.54 -8.67 15.16
CA ALA A 134 -12.13 -8.43 16.55
C ALA A 134 -10.71 -7.84 16.62
N THR A 135 -9.79 -8.36 15.82
CA THR A 135 -8.41 -7.86 15.74
C THR A 135 -8.35 -6.43 15.21
N LEU A 136 -9.13 -6.10 14.18
CA LEU A 136 -9.17 -4.76 13.60
C LEU A 136 -9.77 -3.73 14.57
N HIS A 137 -10.81 -4.09 15.33
CA HIS A 137 -11.33 -3.25 16.40
C HIS A 137 -10.28 -2.99 17.49
N GLN A 138 -9.60 -4.03 17.95
CA GLN A 138 -8.52 -3.90 18.93
C GLN A 138 -7.37 -3.02 18.42
N ALA A 139 -6.96 -3.19 17.15
CA ALA A 139 -5.90 -2.39 16.55
C ALA A 139 -6.30 -0.90 16.47
N LEU A 140 -7.55 -0.60 16.10
CA LEU A 140 -8.09 0.77 16.08
C LEU A 140 -8.10 1.41 17.47
N GLU A 141 -8.50 0.67 18.51
CA GLU A 141 -8.47 1.15 19.90
C GLU A 141 -7.04 1.44 20.35
N GLN A 142 -6.11 0.52 20.07
CA GLN A 142 -4.70 0.66 20.43
C GLN A 142 -4.06 1.89 19.77
N ILE A 143 -4.28 2.11 18.47
CA ILE A 143 -3.67 3.25 17.76
C ILE A 143 -4.25 4.59 18.22
N ARG A 144 -5.55 4.66 18.52
CA ARG A 144 -6.20 5.85 19.11
C ARG A 144 -5.63 6.16 20.49
N MET A 145 -5.42 5.14 21.32
CA MET A 145 -4.79 5.30 22.63
C MET A 145 -3.34 5.79 22.52
N ALA A 146 -2.55 5.22 21.60
CA ALA A 146 -1.18 5.66 21.34
C ALA A 146 -1.12 7.14 20.91
N PHE A 147 -2.02 7.55 20.00
CA PHE A 147 -2.15 8.95 19.56
C PHE A 147 -2.37 9.90 20.76
N VAL A 148 -3.36 9.59 21.62
CA VAL A 148 -3.69 10.45 22.78
C VAL A 148 -2.54 10.47 23.79
N GLN A 149 -1.91 9.33 24.05
CA GLN A 149 -0.77 9.25 24.95
C GLN A 149 0.37 10.15 24.44
N LEU A 150 0.75 10.03 23.16
CA LEU A 150 1.81 10.85 22.57
C LEU A 150 1.47 12.35 22.62
N LYS A 151 0.23 12.73 22.33
CA LYS A 151 -0.21 14.13 22.39
C LYS A 151 -0.11 14.72 23.80
N ASN A 152 -0.41 13.94 24.84
CA ASN A 152 -0.31 14.37 26.23
C ASN A 152 1.15 14.44 26.73
N HIS A 153 2.10 13.75 26.08
CA HIS A 153 3.52 13.78 26.42
C HIS A 153 4.29 14.88 25.68
N GLN A 154 3.69 15.51 24.66
CA GLN A 154 4.27 16.67 24.00
C GLN A 154 3.94 17.89 24.87
N PRO A 155 4.91 18.49 25.58
CA PRO A 155 4.65 19.73 26.29
C PRO A 155 4.20 20.78 25.26
N ASP A 156 3.11 21.50 25.55
CA ASP A 156 2.61 22.60 24.72
C ASP A 156 3.76 23.59 24.46
N GLY A 157 4.36 23.47 23.28
CA GLY A 157 5.40 24.35 22.81
C GLY A 157 4.78 25.61 22.23
N ASP A 158 4.12 26.42 23.07
CA ASP A 158 3.95 27.87 22.87
C ASP A 158 3.17 28.46 24.06
N GLN A 159 3.91 28.85 25.09
CA GLN A 159 3.47 29.93 25.96
C GLN A 159 4.59 30.97 25.95
N PRO A 160 4.47 32.08 25.19
CA PRO A 160 5.34 33.22 25.41
C PRO A 160 5.05 33.71 26.84
N ASP A 161 6.05 33.55 27.70
CA ASP A 161 6.07 34.05 29.07
C ASP A 161 5.69 35.54 29.08
N GLY A 162 4.88 35.88 30.08
CA GLY A 162 4.23 37.18 30.22
C GLY A 162 5.18 38.36 30.09
N ASP A 163 4.71 39.37 29.35
CA ASP A 163 5.21 40.73 29.45
C ASP A 163 4.91 41.23 30.88
N ASP A 164 5.93 41.11 31.72
CA ASP A 164 6.03 41.68 33.05
C ASP A 164 5.71 43.17 33.02
N GLU A 165 4.79 43.51 33.91
CA GLU A 165 4.10 44.78 34.06
C GLU A 165 5.10 45.88 34.41
N GLY A 166 5.36 46.78 33.45
CA GLY A 166 6.22 47.94 33.65
C GLY A 166 5.65 48.89 34.71
N ASP A 167 6.22 48.84 35.90
CA ASP A 167 5.94 49.70 37.05
C ASP A 167 6.21 51.20 36.70
N PRO A 168 5.25 52.13 36.88
CA PRO A 168 5.52 53.55 36.65
C PRO A 168 6.20 54.17 37.88
N ALA A 169 7.42 54.68 37.67
CA ALA A 169 8.18 55.42 38.67
C ALA A 169 7.44 56.68 39.17
N PRO A 170 7.51 57.02 40.47
CA PRO A 170 6.90 58.23 41.01
C PRO A 170 7.74 59.46 40.63
N THR A 171 7.09 60.47 40.06
CA THR A 171 7.68 61.81 39.90
C THR A 171 7.40 62.62 41.17
N GLY A 172 8.45 63.26 41.69
CA GLY A 172 8.43 64.07 42.91
C GLY A 172 7.97 65.51 42.71
#